data_AF-A0A7Y4IRE5-F1
#
_entry.id   AF-A0A7Y4IRE5-F1
#
_cell.length_a   1.000
_cell.length_b   1.000
_cell.length_c   1.000
_cell.angle_alpha   90.00
_cell.angle_beta   90.00
_cell.angle_gamma   90.00
#
_symmetry.space_group_name_H-M   'P 1'
#
loop_
_entity.id
_entity.type
_entity.pdbx_description
1 polymer ?
#
loop_
_entity_poly.entity_id
_entity_poly.type
_entity_poly.pdbx_seq_one_letter_code
_entity_poly.pdbx_strand_id
1 'polypeptide(L)'
;LGTDFRGDPSSALLEVLDPEQNHKFGDHYVEVDFDLSDVMFVATSNSMNIPPALLDRMEVIRLSGYTEDEKANIAIKYLLPKQMVNNGVKDEELRVEESAVRDVIRYYTREAGVRSLERELSKICRK
;
A
#
# COMPACT_ATOMS: atom_id res chain seq x y z
N LEU A 1 0.89 -14.02 -12.44
CA LEU A 1 0.77 -15.22 -11.60
C LEU A 1 1.44 -16.36 -12.36
N GLY A 2 2.53 -16.90 -11.83
CA GLY A 2 3.29 -17.96 -12.49
C GLY A 2 2.59 -19.29 -12.28
N THR A 3 2.16 -19.92 -13.38
CA THR A 3 1.77 -21.33 -13.40
C THR A 3 3.03 -22.17 -13.28
N ASP A 4 3.44 -22.44 -12.05
CA ASP A 4 4.44 -23.47 -11.78
C ASP A 4 3.71 -24.79 -11.50
N PHE A 5 4.36 -25.91 -11.82
CA PHE A 5 3.82 -27.27 -11.97
C PHE A 5 3.25 -27.92 -10.67
N ARG A 6 2.82 -27.13 -9.68
CA ARG A 6 2.33 -27.57 -8.36
C ARG A 6 0.86 -27.19 -8.07
N GLY A 7 0.13 -26.68 -9.07
CA GLY A 7 -1.23 -26.17 -8.91
C GLY A 7 -1.25 -24.65 -8.91
N ASP A 8 -2.34 -24.05 -9.38
CA ASP A 8 -2.49 -22.59 -9.37
C ASP A 8 -2.75 -22.14 -7.92
N PRO A 9 -1.84 -21.40 -7.26
CA PRO A 9 -2.04 -20.94 -5.89
C PRO A 9 -3.27 -20.04 -5.74
N SER A 10 -3.87 -19.58 -6.85
CA SER A 10 -5.17 -18.91 -6.82
C SER A 10 -6.27 -19.80 -6.26
N SER A 11 -6.20 -21.13 -6.39
CA SER A 11 -7.21 -22.05 -5.85
C SER A 11 -7.21 -22.09 -4.33
N ALA A 12 -6.04 -22.05 -3.70
CA ALA A 12 -5.93 -21.96 -2.24
C ALA A 12 -6.46 -20.61 -1.72
N LEU A 13 -6.22 -19.53 -2.47
CA LEU A 13 -6.79 -18.22 -2.14
C LEU A 13 -8.31 -18.19 -2.31
N LEU A 14 -8.87 -18.94 -3.25
CA LEU A 14 -10.32 -19.06 -3.41
C LEU A 14 -10.94 -19.76 -2.21
N GLU A 15 -10.35 -20.83 -1.69
CA GLU A 15 -10.83 -21.54 -0.51
C GLU A 15 -10.82 -20.65 0.75
N VAL A 16 -9.76 -19.85 0.92
CA VAL A 16 -9.61 -18.94 2.08
C VAL A 16 -10.55 -17.72 2.00
N LEU A 17 -10.78 -17.18 0.80
CA LEU A 17 -11.58 -15.97 0.60
C LEU A 17 -13.07 -16.24 0.40
N ASP A 18 -13.46 -17.49 0.20
CA ASP A 18 -14.87 -17.87 0.04
C ASP A 18 -15.55 -17.97 1.41
N PRO A 19 -16.53 -17.10 1.74
CA PRO A 19 -17.24 -17.17 3.01
C PRO A 19 -17.96 -18.50 3.26
N GLU A 20 -18.25 -19.26 2.19
CA GLU A 20 -18.88 -20.58 2.30
C GLU A 20 -17.86 -21.68 2.64
N GLN A 21 -16.56 -21.47 2.48
CA GLN A 21 -15.52 -22.50 2.66
C GLN A 21 -14.50 -22.16 3.75
N ASN A 22 -14.30 -20.89 4.05
CA ASN A 22 -13.26 -20.42 4.98
C ASN A 22 -13.41 -20.90 6.43
N HIS A 23 -14.57 -21.43 6.82
CA HIS A 23 -14.83 -22.03 8.14
C HIS A 23 -14.20 -23.42 8.34
N LYS A 24 -13.70 -24.05 7.26
CA LYS A 24 -13.00 -25.33 7.26
C LYS A 24 -11.81 -25.32 6.29
N PHE A 25 -10.92 -24.36 6.47
CA PHE A 25 -9.71 -24.30 5.67
C PHE A 25 -8.79 -25.49 6.04
N GLY A 26 -8.47 -26.33 5.04
CA GLY A 26 -7.61 -27.50 5.22
C GLY A 26 -6.15 -27.19 4.93
N ASP A 27 -5.33 -27.06 5.98
CA ASP A 27 -3.88 -26.92 5.79
C ASP A 27 -3.21 -28.29 5.53
N HIS A 28 -2.38 -28.37 4.49
CA HIS A 28 -1.72 -29.62 4.07
C HIS A 28 -0.64 -30.12 5.04
N TYR A 29 -0.19 -29.30 5.99
CA TYR A 29 0.81 -29.68 6.98
C TYR A 29 0.16 -30.15 8.28
N VAL A 30 -0.90 -29.47 8.72
CA VAL A 30 -1.56 -29.75 10.00
C VAL A 30 -2.72 -30.75 9.86
N GLU A 31 -3.32 -30.88 8.68
CA GLU A 31 -4.46 -31.78 8.39
C GLU A 31 -5.66 -31.60 9.35
N VAL A 32 -5.82 -30.40 9.91
CA VAL A 32 -6.94 -30.01 10.77
C VAL A 32 -7.64 -28.82 10.13
N ASP A 33 -8.98 -28.85 10.16
CA ASP A 33 -9.82 -27.75 9.69
C ASP A 33 -9.61 -26.51 10.58
N PHE A 34 -9.28 -25.37 9.96
CA PHE A 34 -9.22 -24.07 10.62
C PHE A 34 -10.42 -23.20 10.23
N ASP A 35 -10.97 -22.50 11.22
CA ASP A 35 -12.00 -21.49 10.99
C ASP A 35 -11.35 -20.12 10.75
N LEU A 36 -11.50 -19.60 9.53
CA LEU A 36 -11.04 -18.28 9.10
C LEU A 36 -12.21 -17.32 8.83
N SER A 37 -13.43 -17.66 9.22
CA SER A 37 -14.63 -16.87 8.92
C SER A 37 -14.60 -15.45 9.49
N ASP A 38 -14.01 -15.28 10.67
CA ASP A 38 -13.86 -13.97 11.35
C ASP A 38 -12.57 -13.21 10.97
N VAL A 39 -11.77 -13.74 10.03
CA VAL A 39 -10.52 -13.11 9.61
C VAL A 39 -10.80 -12.05 8.55
N MET A 40 -10.39 -10.82 8.81
CA MET A 40 -10.46 -9.73 7.84
C MET A 40 -9.29 -9.82 6.84
N PHE A 41 -9.60 -10.14 5.59
CA PHE A 41 -8.63 -10.15 4.50
C PHE A 41 -8.56 -8.79 3.80
N VAL A 42 -7.34 -8.28 3.60
CA VAL A 42 -7.07 -7.06 2.83
C VAL A 42 -6.01 -7.35 1.78
N ALA A 43 -6.39 -7.22 0.51
CA ALA A 43 -5.49 -7.38 -0.63
C ALA A 43 -5.23 -6.03 -1.31
N THR A 44 -4.03 -5.86 -1.88
CA THR A 44 -3.66 -4.67 -2.65
C THR A 44 -3.23 -5.07 -4.06
N SER A 45 -3.71 -4.35 -5.08
CA SER A 45 -3.28 -4.52 -6.48
C SER A 45 -3.07 -3.17 -7.16
N ASN A 46 -2.11 -3.10 -8.09
CA ASN A 46 -1.87 -1.93 -8.92
C ASN A 46 -2.69 -1.96 -10.23
N SER A 47 -3.34 -3.08 -10.56
CA SER A 47 -4.13 -3.24 -11.77
C SER A 47 -5.35 -4.14 -11.54
N MET A 48 -6.29 -4.10 -12.48
CA MET A 48 -7.48 -4.96 -12.47
C MET A 48 -7.24 -6.32 -13.14
N ASN A 49 -5.98 -6.67 -13.42
CA ASN A 49 -5.62 -7.96 -14.03
C ASN A 49 -5.60 -9.07 -12.96
N ILE A 50 -6.71 -9.20 -12.24
CA ILE A 50 -6.94 -10.17 -11.18
C ILE A 50 -7.86 -11.26 -11.76
N PRO A 51 -7.63 -12.55 -11.44
CA PRO A 51 -8.54 -13.63 -11.83
C PRO A 51 -10.00 -13.30 -11.46
N PRO A 52 -10.98 -13.43 -12.39
CA PRO A 52 -12.38 -13.09 -12.13
C PRO A 52 -12.96 -13.80 -10.91
N ALA A 53 -12.59 -15.07 -10.69
CA ALA A 53 -13.05 -15.86 -9.55
C ALA A 53 -12.69 -15.25 -8.18
N LEU A 54 -11.55 -14.56 -8.09
CA LEU A 54 -11.16 -13.83 -6.88
C LEU A 54 -11.89 -12.49 -6.81
N LEU A 55 -12.05 -11.81 -7.96
CA LEU A 55 -12.69 -10.51 -8.04
C LEU A 55 -14.14 -10.55 -7.54
N ASP A 56 -14.87 -11.62 -7.88
CA ASP A 56 -16.27 -11.81 -7.47
C ASP A 56 -16.44 -12.02 -5.96
N ARG A 57 -15.35 -12.39 -5.25
CA ARG A 57 -15.33 -12.63 -3.80
C ARG A 57 -14.74 -11.47 -3.00
N MET A 58 -14.40 -10.36 -3.66
CA MET A 58 -13.75 -9.21 -3.03
C MET A 58 -14.52 -7.93 -3.29
N GLU A 59 -14.58 -7.06 -2.27
CA GLU A 59 -15.01 -5.68 -2.48
C GLU A 59 -13.84 -4.86 -3.06
N VAL A 60 -14.04 -4.26 -4.24
CA VAL A 60 -13.00 -3.48 -4.93
C VAL A 60 -13.12 -2.01 -4.58
N ILE A 61 -12.18 -1.52 -3.76
CA ILE A 61 -12.03 -0.09 -3.47
C ILE A 61 -10.93 0.49 -4.37
N ARG A 62 -11.32 1.40 -5.27
CA ARG A 62 -10.37 2.08 -6.16
C ARG A 62 -9.79 3.31 -5.49
N LEU A 63 -8.48 3.29 -5.24
CA LEU A 63 -7.75 4.45 -4.73
C LEU A 63 -7.15 5.23 -5.91
N SER A 64 -7.62 6.46 -6.10
CA SER A 64 -7.05 7.38 -7.09
C SER A 64 -5.73 7.98 -6.61
N GLY A 65 -4.99 8.59 -7.54
CA GLY A 65 -3.87 9.43 -7.19
C GLY A 65 -4.29 10.68 -6.43
N TYR A 66 -3.29 11.38 -5.89
CA TYR A 66 -3.49 12.62 -5.14
C TYR A 66 -3.33 13.85 -6.04
N THR A 67 -4.17 14.85 -5.80
CA THR A 67 -4.02 16.21 -6.31
C THR A 67 -2.79 16.90 -5.69
N GLU A 68 -2.33 18.01 -6.28
CA GLU A 68 -1.19 18.76 -5.75
C GLU A 68 -1.44 19.22 -4.30
N ASP A 69 -2.64 19.73 -4.02
CA ASP A 69 -3.01 20.21 -2.68
C ASP A 69 -3.08 19.08 -1.65
N GLU A 70 -3.59 17.91 -2.04
CA GLU A 70 -3.57 16.72 -1.18
C GLU A 70 -2.14 16.27 -0.89
N LYS A 71 -1.26 16.25 -1.91
CA LYS A 71 0.15 15.91 -1.71
C LYS A 71 0.87 16.89 -0.81
N ALA A 72 0.64 18.19 -0.96
CA ALA A 72 1.21 19.21 -0.09
C ALA A 72 0.77 19.01 1.36
N ASN A 73 -0.53 18.77 1.58
CA ASN A 73 -1.07 18.48 2.92
C ASN A 73 -0.49 17.19 3.52
N ILE A 74 -0.38 16.12 2.73
CA ILE A 74 0.21 14.85 3.17
C ILE A 74 1.69 15.04 3.52
N ALA A 75 2.42 15.79 2.70
CA ALA A 75 3.83 16.07 2.91
C ALA A 75 4.07 16.83 4.21
N ILE A 76 3.33 17.92 4.46
CA ILE A 76 3.51 18.76 5.65
C ILE A 76 3.07 18.03 6.92
N LYS A 77 1.91 17.34 6.88
CA LYS A 77 1.34 16.70 8.08
C LYS A 77 2.03 15.40 8.45
N TYR A 78 2.53 14.64 7.48
CA TYR A 78 2.98 13.27 7.71
C TYR A 78 4.40 13.00 7.20
N LEU A 79 4.72 13.34 5.95
CA LEU A 79 6.00 12.91 5.36
C LEU A 79 7.19 13.68 5.92
N LEU A 80 7.10 15.01 6.00
CA LEU A 80 8.19 15.85 6.48
C LEU A 80 8.53 15.57 7.96
N PRO A 81 7.57 15.54 8.91
CA PRO A 81 7.87 15.16 10.29
C PRO A 81 8.48 13.77 10.39
N LYS A 82 7.95 12.79 9.64
CA LYS A 82 8.50 11.43 9.58
C LYS A 82 9.95 11.42 9.09
N GLN A 83 10.27 12.19 8.04
CA GLN A 83 11.62 12.26 7.50
C GLN A 83 12.58 13.01 8.43
N MET A 84 12.14 14.08 9.11
CA MET A 84 12.95 14.76 10.12
C MET A 84 13.35 13.81 11.25
N VAL A 85 12.39 13.06 11.81
CA VAL A 85 12.65 12.04 12.85
C VAL A 85 13.61 10.96 12.35
N ASN A 86 13.37 10.41 11.15
CA ASN A 86 14.20 9.33 10.60
C ASN A 86 15.63 9.75 10.30
N ASN A 87 15.88 11.04 10.05
CA ASN A 87 17.22 11.58 9.80
C ASN A 87 17.81 12.30 11.04
N GLY A 88 17.12 12.28 12.19
CA GLY A 88 17.60 12.87 13.44
C GLY A 88 17.62 14.41 13.47
N VAL A 89 16.85 15.06 12.59
CA VAL A 89 16.75 16.52 12.49
C VAL A 89 15.79 17.05 13.54
N LYS A 90 16.22 18.03 14.33
CA LYS A 90 15.37 18.71 15.33
C LYS A 90 14.52 19.80 14.68
N ASP A 91 13.42 20.16 15.32
CA ASP A 91 12.47 21.17 14.81
C ASP A 91 13.09 22.56 14.57
N GLU A 92 14.17 22.88 15.29
CA GLU A 92 14.90 24.15 15.17
C GLU A 92 15.96 24.14 14.05
N GLU A 93 16.35 22.95 13.57
CA GLU A 93 17.46 22.77 12.61
C GLU A 93 16.99 22.90 11.16
N LEU A 94 15.73 22.57 10.87
CA LEU A 94 15.18 22.60 9.52
C LEU A 94 13.74 23.09 9.51
N ARG A 95 13.49 24.15 8.73
CA ARG A 95 12.15 24.62 8.41
C ARG A 95 11.94 24.58 6.90
N VAL A 96 11.00 23.75 6.46
CA VAL A 96 10.59 23.68 5.05
C VAL A 96 9.26 24.38 4.90
N GLU A 97 9.21 25.40 4.04
CA GLU A 97 7.98 26.11 3.71
C GLU A 97 7.10 25.30 2.75
N GLU A 98 5.78 25.50 2.82
CA GLU A 98 4.82 24.86 1.91
C GLU A 98 5.13 25.18 0.44
N SER A 99 5.58 26.40 0.15
CA SER A 99 6.03 26.83 -1.18
C SER A 99 7.10 25.89 -1.76
N ALA A 100 8.12 25.57 -0.96
CA ALA A 100 9.19 24.65 -1.35
C ALA A 100 8.66 23.23 -1.57
N VAL A 101 7.72 22.75 -0.74
CA VAL A 101 7.07 21.44 -0.93
C VAL A 101 6.30 21.40 -2.26
N ARG A 102 5.55 22.46 -2.59
CA ARG A 102 4.83 22.57 -3.86
C ARG A 102 5.77 22.59 -5.06
N ASP A 103 6.90 23.28 -4.96
CA ASP A 103 7.93 23.27 -6.01
C ASP A 103 8.52 21.87 -6.20
N VAL A 104 8.78 21.13 -5.12
CA VAL A 104 9.20 19.72 -5.21
C VAL A 104 8.14 18.88 -5.93
N ILE A 105 6.87 19.04 -5.58
CA ILE A 105 5.78 18.30 -6.23
C ILE A 105 5.74 18.59 -7.74
N ARG A 106 5.82 19.86 -8.14
CA ARG A 106 5.68 20.29 -9.55
C ARG A 106 6.90 19.96 -10.42
N TYR A 107 8.09 20.19 -9.90
CA TYR A 107 9.32 20.18 -10.71
C TYR A 107 10.18 18.94 -10.51
N TYR A 108 10.03 18.24 -9.38
CA TYR A 108 10.90 17.12 -9.01
C TYR A 108 10.18 15.78 -8.85
N THR A 109 8.85 15.75 -8.95
CA THR A 109 8.07 14.51 -8.90
C THR A 109 7.14 14.38 -10.10
N ARG A 110 6.95 13.15 -10.60
CA ARG A 110 5.96 12.83 -11.63
C ARG A 110 5.36 11.45 -11.40
N GLU A 111 4.47 11.38 -10.41
CA GLU A 111 3.78 10.16 -10.00
C GLU A 111 2.37 10.49 -9.48
N ALA A 112 1.50 9.47 -9.37
CA ALA A 112 0.18 9.63 -8.75
C ALA A 112 0.25 9.61 -7.21
N GLY A 113 1.20 8.86 -6.64
CA GLY A 113 1.43 8.73 -5.21
C GLY A 113 2.36 9.79 -4.62
N VAL A 114 3.00 9.45 -3.50
CA VAL A 114 3.91 10.33 -2.74
C VAL A 114 5.26 9.69 -2.41
N ARG A 115 5.63 8.56 -3.04
CA ARG A 115 6.91 7.86 -2.78
C ARG A 115 8.13 8.66 -3.24
N SER A 116 8.05 9.23 -4.43
CA SER A 116 9.09 10.11 -4.97
C SER A 116 9.14 11.42 -4.18
N LEU A 117 7.98 11.96 -3.78
CA LEU A 117 7.92 13.13 -2.89
C LEU A 117 8.62 12.88 -1.55
N GLU A 118 8.32 11.75 -0.90
CA GLU A 118 8.98 11.34 0.35
C GLU A 118 10.51 11.22 0.17
N ARG A 119 10.97 10.65 -0.96
CA ARG A 119 12.41 10.58 -1.29
C ARG A 119 13.06 11.95 -1.41
N GLU A 120 12.44 12.89 -2.12
CA GLU A 120 13.01 14.24 -2.28
C GLU A 120 13.06 14.98 -0.92
N LEU A 121 12.01 14.86 -0.10
CA LEU A 121 12.02 15.41 1.26
C LEU A 121 13.11 14.79 2.15
N SER A 122 13.34 13.48 2.03
CA SER A 122 14.42 12.79 2.73
C SER A 122 15.81 13.33 2.34
N LYS A 123 16.03 13.63 1.05
CA LYS A 123 17.28 14.25 0.58
C LYS A 123 17.48 15.65 1.16
N ILE A 124 16.41 16.42 1.32
CA ILE A 124 16.46 17.75 1.96
C ILE A 124 16.86 17.59 3.43
N CYS A 125 16.26 16.63 4.16
CA CYS A 125 16.57 16.40 5.57
C CYS A 125 17.99 15.86 5.83
N ARG A 126 18.67 15.31 4.82
CA ARG A 126 20.04 14.79 4.92
C ARG A 126 21.13 15.81 4.63
N LYS A 127 20.77 16.96 4.07
CA LYS A 127 21.70 18.04 3.74
C LYS A 127 21.80 19.01 4.90
#